data_AF-A0A6I1VWN7-F1
#
_entry.id   AF-A0A6I1VWN7-F1
#
_cell.length_a   1.000
_cell.length_b   1.000
_cell.length_c   1.000
_cell.angle_alpha   90.00
_cell.angle_beta   90.00
_cell.angle_gamma   90.00
#
_symmetry.space_group_name_H-M   'P 1'
#
loop_
_entity.id
_entity.type
_entity.pdbx_description
1 polymer ?
#
loop_
_entity_poly.entity_id
_entity_poly.type
_entity_poly.pdbx_seq_one_letter_code
_entity_poly.pdbx_strand_id
1 'polypeptide(L)'
;VMSFMGNKEQHPTQVSCWITHTNARTHEIIASNLDRSPMYSGVIEGIGPRYCPSIEDKIHRFADKESHQVFIEPESLNTHELYPNGISTSLPFDV
;
A
#
# COMPACT_ATOMS: atom_id res chain seq x y z
N VAL A 1 14.80 -2.04 -22.43
CA VAL A 1 14.00 -3.24 -22.05
C VAL A 1 14.78 -4.01 -21.02
N MET A 2 14.16 -4.90 -20.25
CA MET A 2 14.87 -5.68 -19.22
C MET A 2 15.69 -6.85 -19.79
N SER A 3 15.34 -7.38 -20.97
CA SER A 3 16.04 -8.51 -21.62
C SER A 3 17.27 -8.07 -22.40
N PHE A 4 18.31 -8.91 -22.43
CA PHE A 4 19.54 -8.71 -23.22
C PHE A 4 19.29 -8.60 -24.73
N MET A 5 18.17 -9.14 -25.24
CA MET A 5 17.81 -9.08 -26.66
C MET A 5 17.02 -7.82 -27.03
N GLY A 6 16.64 -7.00 -26.04
CA GLY A 6 15.77 -5.85 -26.27
C GLY A 6 16.53 -4.54 -26.55
N ASN A 7 15.85 -3.58 -27.18
CA ASN A 7 16.35 -2.22 -27.45
C ASN A 7 15.48 -1.14 -26.79
N LYS A 8 15.98 0.08 -26.64
CA LYS A 8 15.28 1.14 -25.88
C LYS A 8 13.93 1.52 -26.53
N GLU A 9 13.83 1.41 -27.85
CA GLU A 9 12.68 1.77 -28.66
C GLU A 9 11.47 0.86 -28.41
N GLN A 10 11.69 -0.34 -27.84
CA GLN A 10 10.62 -1.26 -27.42
C GLN A 10 9.94 -0.86 -26.10
N HIS A 11 10.40 0.17 -25.39
CA HIS A 11 9.68 0.67 -24.23
C HIS A 11 8.38 1.39 -24.63
N PRO A 12 7.28 1.16 -23.91
CA PRO A 12 6.07 1.95 -24.11
C PRO A 12 6.30 3.40 -23.62
N THR A 13 5.30 4.26 -23.81
CA THR A 13 5.29 5.61 -23.22
C THR A 13 5.62 5.55 -21.74
N GLN A 14 6.58 6.37 -21.30
CA GLN A 14 6.97 6.45 -19.90
C GLN A 14 6.11 7.49 -19.20
N VAL A 15 5.60 7.14 -18.03
CA VAL A 15 4.79 8.01 -17.18
C VAL A 15 5.40 8.08 -15.79
N SER A 16 5.10 9.17 -15.06
CA SER A 16 5.58 9.34 -13.69
C SER A 16 4.70 8.59 -12.70
N CYS A 17 5.32 8.06 -11.65
CA CYS A 17 4.63 7.77 -10.40
C CYS A 17 4.74 9.01 -9.49
N TRP A 18 3.86 9.07 -8.48
CA TRP A 18 3.88 10.14 -7.49
C TRP A 18 4.09 9.61 -6.09
N ILE A 19 4.47 10.51 -5.19
CA ILE A 19 4.73 10.18 -3.79
C ILE A 19 3.82 11.02 -2.91
N THR A 20 3.15 10.36 -1.99
CA THR A 20 2.41 10.99 -0.90
C THR A 20 2.74 10.30 0.42
N HIS A 21 2.15 10.78 1.51
CA HIS A 21 2.45 10.37 2.86
C HIS A 21 1.17 10.24 3.67
N THR A 22 1.10 9.23 4.53
CA THR A 22 0.08 9.18 5.60
C THR A 22 0.39 10.23 6.67
N ASN A 23 -0.59 10.51 7.52
CA ASN A 23 -0.47 11.49 8.60
C ASN A 23 -1.09 10.94 9.90
N ALA A 24 -0.91 11.68 10.99
CA ALA A 24 -1.44 11.33 12.31
C ALA A 24 -2.95 11.00 12.28
N ARG A 25 -3.77 11.77 11.56
CA ARG A 25 -5.20 11.50 11.41
C ARG A 25 -5.49 10.14 10.76
N THR A 26 -4.69 9.76 9.75
CA THR A 26 -4.81 8.44 9.11
C THR A 26 -4.49 7.33 10.10
N HIS A 27 -3.47 7.54 10.95
CA HIS A 27 -3.06 6.56 11.96
C HIS A 27 -4.12 6.41 13.04
N GLU A 28 -4.72 7.50 13.50
CA GLU A 28 -5.84 7.49 14.45
C GLU A 28 -7.05 6.70 13.93
N ILE A 29 -7.44 6.92 12.67
CA ILE A 29 -8.55 6.20 12.03
C ILE A 29 -8.26 4.69 12.00
N ILE A 30 -7.07 4.30 11.57
CA ILE A 30 -6.69 2.89 11.48
C ILE A 30 -6.58 2.26 12.88
N ALA A 31 -5.91 2.93 13.82
CA ALA A 31 -5.73 2.45 15.19
C ALA A 31 -7.07 2.23 15.92
N SER A 32 -8.04 3.12 15.70
CA SER A 32 -9.38 3.03 16.30
C SER A 32 -10.27 1.94 15.70
N ASN A 33 -9.87 1.34 14.56
CA ASN A 33 -10.62 0.28 13.88
C ASN A 33 -9.82 -1.03 13.76
N LEU A 34 -8.70 -1.19 14.49
CA LEU A 34 -7.87 -2.41 14.41
C LEU A 34 -8.63 -3.67 14.80
N ASP A 35 -9.58 -3.58 15.73
CA ASP A 35 -10.45 -4.66 16.16
C ASP A 35 -11.37 -5.18 15.03
N ARG A 36 -11.61 -4.35 14.01
CA ARG A 36 -12.41 -4.71 12.82
C ARG A 36 -11.60 -5.35 11.71
N SER A 37 -10.27 -5.37 11.81
CA SER A 37 -9.42 -6.04 10.83
C SER A 37 -9.46 -7.56 11.07
N PRO A 38 -9.81 -8.38 10.05
CA PRO A 38 -9.78 -9.84 10.15
C PRO A 38 -8.42 -10.41 10.58
N MET A 39 -7.33 -9.66 10.32
CA MET A 39 -5.97 -9.99 10.75
C MET A 39 -5.79 -9.91 12.28
N TYR A 40 -6.52 -9.02 12.95
CA TYR A 40 -6.42 -8.77 14.39
C TYR A 40 -7.62 -9.31 15.17
N SER A 41 -8.77 -9.49 14.53
CA SER A 41 -9.99 -10.02 15.16
C SER A 41 -9.97 -11.56 15.34
N GLY A 42 -8.87 -12.23 14.99
CA GLY A 42 -8.70 -13.68 15.13
C GLY A 42 -9.49 -14.52 14.12
N VAL A 43 -10.06 -13.89 13.08
CA VAL A 43 -10.82 -14.59 12.02
C VAL A 43 -9.87 -15.25 11.01
N ILE A 44 -8.66 -14.72 10.86
CA ILE A 44 -7.60 -15.28 10.00
C ILE A 44 -6.52 -15.90 10.87
N GLU A 45 -6.33 -17.23 10.77
CA GLU A 45 -5.26 -17.97 11.48
C GLU A 45 -3.86 -17.79 10.83
N GLY A 46 -3.77 -17.05 9.73
CA GLY A 46 -2.54 -16.83 8.97
C GLY A 46 -1.72 -15.66 9.50
N ILE A 47 -0.42 -15.89 9.70
CA ILE A 47 0.56 -14.81 9.93
C ILE A 47 0.63 -13.98 8.64
N GLY A 48 0.34 -12.68 8.71
CA GLY A 48 0.40 -11.79 7.54
C GLY A 48 1.76 -11.82 6.82
N PRO A 49 1.85 -11.32 5.57
CA PRO A 49 3.07 -11.39 4.78
C PRO A 49 4.27 -10.84 5.56
N ARG A 50 5.31 -11.65 5.73
CA ARG A 50 6.46 -11.34 6.61
C ARG A 50 7.18 -10.04 6.24
N TYR A 51 7.14 -9.65 4.95
CA TYR A 51 7.87 -8.53 4.38
C TYR A 51 6.98 -7.46 3.74
N CYS A 52 5.68 -7.72 3.60
CA CYS A 52 4.72 -6.76 3.04
C CYS A 52 3.56 -6.58 4.01
N PRO A 53 3.81 -5.96 5.19
CA PRO A 53 2.78 -5.75 6.18
C PRO A 53 1.68 -4.82 5.61
N SER A 54 0.44 -5.10 5.97
CA SER A 54 -0.68 -4.20 5.69
C SER A 54 -0.48 -2.87 6.43
N ILE A 55 -1.19 -1.81 6.03
CA ILE A 55 -1.04 -0.50 6.67
C ILE A 55 -1.40 -0.53 8.15
N GLU A 56 -2.41 -1.32 8.52
CA GLU A 56 -2.76 -1.57 9.92
C GLU A 56 -1.62 -2.25 10.69
N ASP A 57 -0.90 -3.19 10.08
CA ASP A 57 0.24 -3.86 10.71
C ASP A 57 1.49 -2.97 10.75
N LYS A 58 1.68 -2.10 9.76
CA LYS A 58 2.73 -1.06 9.81
C LYS A 58 2.50 -0.08 10.95
N ILE A 59 1.28 0.45 11.08
CA ILE A 59 0.94 1.40 12.14
C ILE A 59 1.03 0.74 13.51
N HIS A 60 0.61 -0.52 13.65
CA HIS A 60 0.71 -1.24 14.91
C HIS A 60 2.16 -1.53 15.31
N ARG A 61 3.00 -2.01 14.38
CA ARG A 61 4.40 -2.39 14.67
C ARG A 61 5.34 -1.20 14.77
N PHE A 62 5.10 -0.14 14.01
CA PHE A 62 5.94 1.05 13.92
C PHE A 62 5.19 2.29 14.40
N ALA A 63 4.59 2.19 15.59
CA ALA A 63 3.77 3.24 16.18
C ALA A 63 4.55 4.53 16.50
N ASP A 64 5.88 4.49 16.50
CA ASP A 64 6.77 5.64 16.66
C ASP A 64 6.90 6.48 15.38
N LYS A 65 6.47 5.95 14.21
CA LYS A 65 6.53 6.66 12.93
C LYS A 65 5.32 7.57 12.77
N GLU A 66 5.56 8.87 12.66
CA GLU A 66 4.49 9.86 12.39
C GLU A 66 3.92 9.79 10.96
N SER A 67 4.63 9.13 10.04
CA SER A 67 4.23 9.03 8.64
C SER A 67 4.81 7.81 7.94
N HIS A 68 4.07 7.32 6.96
CA HIS A 68 4.46 6.26 6.03
C HIS A 68 4.31 6.77 4.59
N GLN A 69 5.37 6.62 3.79
CA GLN A 69 5.37 6.98 2.37
C GLN A 69 4.49 6.02 1.57
N VAL A 70 3.75 6.58 0.61
CA VAL A 70 2.85 5.86 -0.31
C VAL A 70 3.20 6.27 -1.73
N PHE A 71 3.38 5.29 -2.61
CA PHE A 71 3.55 5.53 -4.04
C PHE A 71 2.20 5.46 -4.74
N ILE A 72 1.92 6.44 -5.59
CA ILE A 72 0.75 6.45 -6.47
C ILE A 72 1.24 6.03 -7.85
N GLU A 73 0.89 4.80 -8.23
CA GLU A 73 1.38 4.14 -9.45
C GLU A 73 0.23 4.01 -10.46
N PRO A 74 0.37 4.50 -11.71
CA PRO A 74 -0.60 4.20 -12.76
C PRO A 74 -0.65 2.70 -13.04
N GLU A 75 -1.85 2.09 -13.00
CA GLU A 75 -1.98 0.66 -13.30
C GLU A 75 -1.83 0.37 -14.80
N SER A 76 -2.14 1.34 -15.65
CA SER A 76 -2.03 1.24 -17.10
C SER A 76 -1.86 2.61 -17.75
N LEU A 77 -1.38 2.63 -19.00
CA LEU A 77 -1.33 3.83 -19.83
C LEU A 77 -2.71 4.28 -20.33
N ASN A 78 -3.71 3.40 -20.24
CA ASN A 78 -5.02 3.58 -20.86
C ASN A 78 -6.18 3.69 -19.86
N THR A 79 -5.89 3.72 -18.55
CA THR A 79 -6.91 3.82 -17.49
C THR A 79 -6.60 4.99 -16.56
N HIS A 80 -7.59 5.37 -15.77
CA HIS A 80 -7.44 6.35 -14.69
C HIS A 80 -7.29 5.68 -13.32
N GLU A 81 -7.12 4.36 -13.29
CA GLU A 81 -6.94 3.59 -12.07
C GLU A 81 -5.51 3.75 -11.57
N LEU A 82 -5.40 4.04 -10.28
CA LEU A 82 -4.14 4.29 -9.60
C LEU A 82 -4.01 3.29 -8.45
N TYR A 83 -2.86 2.63 -8.39
CA TYR A 83 -2.52 1.74 -7.31
C TYR A 83 -1.77 2.51 -6.20
N PRO A 84 -2.35 2.65 -5.00
CA PRO A 84 -1.69 3.31 -3.88
C PRO A 84 -0.79 2.31 -3.15
N ASN A 85 0.40 2.07 -3.71
CA ASN A 85 1.37 1.14 -3.16
C ASN A 85 1.87 1.60 -1.78
N GLY A 86 1.74 0.72 -0.79
CA GLY A 86 2.15 0.95 0.58
C GLY A 86 1.00 0.98 1.59
N ILE A 87 -0.26 1.03 1.14
CA ILE A 87 -1.44 1.07 2.01
C ILE A 87 -2.38 -0.15 1.89
N SER A 88 -1.87 -1.31 1.48
CA SER A 88 -2.66 -2.55 1.45
C SER A 88 -3.34 -2.78 2.80
N THR A 89 -4.64 -3.12 2.80
CA THR A 89 -5.41 -3.24 4.03
C THR A 89 -6.43 -4.38 3.95
N SER A 90 -6.75 -4.92 5.13
CA SER A 90 -7.87 -5.84 5.35
C SER A 90 -9.04 -5.17 6.09
N LEU A 91 -8.94 -3.87 6.37
CA LEU A 91 -10.00 -3.12 7.04
C LEU A 91 -11.27 -3.05 6.16
N PRO A 92 -12.45 -2.91 6.79
CA PRO A 92 -13.70 -2.67 6.08
C PRO A 92 -13.63 -1.44 5.18
N PHE A 93 -14.40 -1.44 4.08
CA PHE A 93 -14.39 -0.39 3.07
C PHE A 93 -14.76 1.02 3.59
N ASP A 94 -15.48 1.10 4.71
CA ASP A 94 -15.89 2.36 5.33
C ASP A 94 -14.81 3.05 6.18
N VAL A 95 -13.67 2.38 6.40
CA VAL A 95 -12.53 2.87 7.20
C VAL A 95 -11.50 3.54 6.30
#